data_AF-A0AAD6UNF1-F1
#
_entry.id   AF-A0AAD6UNF1-F1
#
_cell.length_a   1.000
_cell.length_b   1.000
_cell.length_c   1.000
_cell.angle_alpha   90.00
_cell.angle_beta   90.00
_cell.angle_gamma   90.00
#
_symmetry.space_group_name_H-M   'P 1'
#
loop_
_entity.id
_entity.type
_entity.pdbx_description
1 polymer ?
#
loop_
_entity_poly.entity_id
_entity_poly.type
_entity_poly.pdbx_seq_one_letter_code
_entity_poly.pdbx_strand_id
1 'polypeptide(L)'
;MARPDKRCVLVIVRVLFRHPIHYNEDAANKESPFHRSCAQNASVWKLYMDVAKSFDKYWADVFNNDLDSLLIFAGLFSAILSAFLIEIRKGLQEDLQNVTNTLLTALVQKQNVDNSQLPSTSMFVPSLPTRWINGLWFTSLIFSLVSALGASVAKGWVTQFSTLSGSSWDDASIHCRRLRGIQRWHLGLIIRALPVLLHIAFFLFGSGLVILL
;
A
#
# COMPACT_ATOMS: atom_id res chain seq x y z
N MET A 1 33.28 19.58 13.75
CA MET A 1 33.85 19.00 12.51
C MET A 1 33.32 17.58 12.33
N ALA A 2 32.25 17.42 11.55
CA ALA A 2 31.68 16.11 11.25
C ALA A 2 32.52 15.43 10.16
N ARG A 3 33.12 14.28 10.45
CA ARG A 3 33.83 13.48 9.44
C ARG A 3 32.84 12.99 8.38
N PRO A 4 33.21 12.99 7.09
CA PRO A 4 32.37 12.39 6.06
C PRO A 4 32.24 10.89 6.35
N ASP A 5 31.01 10.47 6.66
CA ASP A 5 30.66 9.08 6.89
C ASP A 5 30.89 8.31 5.57
N LYS A 6 31.94 7.48 5.52
CA LYS A 6 32.34 6.67 4.35
C LYS A 6 31.18 5.85 3.78
N ARG A 7 30.15 5.58 4.60
CA ARG A 7 28.92 4.88 4.21
C ARG A 7 28.03 5.70 3.26
N CYS A 8 28.08 7.04 3.29
CA CYS A 8 27.34 7.86 2.33
C CYS A 8 27.87 7.68 0.91
N VAL A 9 29.19 7.66 0.72
CA VAL A 9 29.83 7.43 -0.58
C VAL A 9 29.51 6.03 -1.11
N LEU A 10 29.47 5.03 -0.22
CA LEU A 10 29.10 3.66 -0.57
C LEU A 10 27.67 3.57 -1.10
N VAL A 11 26.71 4.25 -0.46
CA VAL A 11 25.32 4.33 -0.91
C VAL A 11 25.21 5.06 -2.26
N ILE A 12 26.00 6.12 -2.45
CA ILE A 12 26.06 6.91 -3.68
C ILE A 12 26.53 6.08 -4.88
N VAL A 13 27.63 5.31 -4.74
CA VAL A 13 28.15 4.44 -5.81
C VAL A 13 27.18 3.30 -6.13
N ARG A 14 26.55 2.72 -5.10
CA ARG A 14 25.61 1.60 -5.28
C ARG A 14 24.30 2.00 -5.97
N VAL A 15 23.85 3.23 -5.73
CA VAL A 15 22.62 3.79 -6.34
C VAL A 15 22.88 4.33 -7.75
N LEU A 16 24.01 5.00 -7.99
CA LEU A 16 24.33 5.56 -9.31
C LEU A 16 24.72 4.51 -10.36
N PHE A 17 25.38 3.41 -9.98
CA PHE A 17 25.98 2.51 -10.98
C PHE A 17 25.26 1.18 -11.23
N ARG A 18 24.26 0.78 -10.44
CA ARG A 18 23.52 -0.51 -10.60
C ARG A 18 24.40 -1.71 -11.01
N HIS A 19 25.67 -1.71 -10.62
CA HIS A 19 26.65 -2.75 -10.88
C HIS A 19 27.25 -3.15 -9.53
N PRO A 20 27.45 -4.45 -9.27
CA PRO A 20 28.05 -4.91 -8.03
C PRO A 20 29.55 -4.65 -8.11
N ILE A 21 29.98 -3.43 -7.79
CA ILE A 21 31.40 -3.20 -7.50
C ILE A 21 31.63 -3.77 -6.10
N HIS A 22 32.24 -4.96 -6.05
CA HIS A 22 32.81 -5.52 -4.83
C HIS A 22 33.88 -4.55 -4.32
N TYR A 23 33.51 -3.69 -3.38
CA TYR A 23 34.43 -2.78 -2.72
C TYR A 23 34.94 -3.43 -1.44
N ASN A 24 36.25 -3.69 -1.38
CA ASN A 24 36.90 -4.25 -0.21
C ASN A 24 37.06 -3.17 0.88
N GLU A 25 36.48 -3.41 2.05
CA GLU A 25 36.41 -2.48 3.19
C GLU A 25 37.81 -2.14 3.75
N ASP A 26 38.78 -3.02 3.52
CA ASP A 26 40.17 -2.92 4.00
C ASP A 26 41.01 -1.84 3.29
N ALA A 27 40.58 -1.37 2.11
CA ALA A 27 41.28 -0.32 1.35
C ALA A 27 41.04 1.10 1.90
N ALA A 28 40.21 1.24 2.93
CA ALA A 28 39.87 2.52 3.54
C ALA A 28 40.96 3.06 4.50
N ASN A 29 42.21 2.66 4.30
CA ASN A 29 43.38 3.22 4.97
C ASN A 29 43.65 4.65 4.47
N LYS A 30 44.21 5.48 5.35
CA LYS A 30 44.18 6.96 5.36
C LYS A 30 44.80 7.71 4.16
N GLU A 31 45.25 7.03 3.10
CA GLU A 31 45.97 7.62 1.97
C GLU A 31 45.39 7.28 0.58
N SER A 32 44.11 6.90 0.49
CA SER A 32 43.48 6.79 -0.83
C SER A 32 43.23 8.19 -1.44
N PRO A 33 43.56 8.41 -2.73
CA PRO A 33 43.37 9.71 -3.40
C PRO A 33 41.90 10.18 -3.40
N PHE A 34 40.96 9.27 -3.17
CA PHE A 34 39.54 9.54 -3.00
C PHE A 34 39.19 10.37 -1.74
N HIS A 35 40.01 10.35 -0.69
CA HIS A 35 39.73 11.09 0.54
C HIS A 35 39.85 12.62 0.34
N ARG A 36 40.77 13.09 -0.53
CA ARG A 36 40.85 14.52 -0.90
C ARG A 36 39.69 14.96 -1.78
N SER A 37 39.21 14.07 -2.64
CA SER A 37 38.08 14.34 -3.54
C SER A 37 36.73 14.44 -2.83
N CYS A 38 36.62 14.00 -1.57
CA CYS A 38 35.39 14.08 -0.75
C CYS A 38 35.37 15.28 0.24
N ALA A 39 36.29 16.24 0.10
CA ALA A 39 36.31 17.44 0.94
C ALA A 39 35.03 18.27 0.79
N GLN A 40 34.69 19.08 1.80
CA GLN A 40 33.45 19.89 1.84
C GLN A 40 33.30 20.84 0.65
N ASN A 41 34.43 21.32 0.10
CA ASN A 41 34.49 22.22 -1.07
C ASN A 41 34.77 21.50 -2.40
N ALA A 42 34.70 20.17 -2.44
CA ALA A 42 34.99 19.42 -3.66
C ALA A 42 33.90 19.63 -4.72
N SER A 43 34.32 19.83 -5.98
CA SER A 43 33.42 19.94 -7.15
C SER A 43 32.56 18.69 -7.37
N VAL A 44 32.95 17.54 -6.79
CA VAL A 44 32.22 16.27 -6.87
C VAL A 44 30.80 16.38 -6.31
N TRP A 45 30.57 17.23 -5.29
CA TRP A 45 29.24 17.39 -4.68
C TRP A 45 28.27 18.15 -5.59
N LYS A 46 28.78 19.07 -6.41
CA LYS A 46 27.98 19.77 -7.42
C LYS A 46 27.56 18.82 -8.54
N LEU A 47 28.51 18.05 -9.07
CA LEU A 47 28.22 17.03 -10.09
C LEU A 47 27.23 15.98 -9.55
N TYR A 48 27.42 15.53 -8.31
CA TYR A 48 26.50 14.62 -7.64
C TYR A 48 25.08 15.17 -7.58
N MET A 49 24.93 16.41 -7.10
CA MET A 49 23.62 17.00 -6.90
C MET A 49 22.90 17.23 -8.24
N ASP A 50 23.64 17.49 -9.32
CA ASP A 50 23.08 17.63 -10.67
C ASP A 50 22.55 16.29 -11.21
N VAL A 51 23.33 15.22 -11.06
CA VAL A 51 22.90 13.85 -11.41
C VAL A 51 21.76 13.37 -10.51
N ALA A 52 21.82 13.66 -9.21
CA ALA A 52 20.79 13.28 -8.25
C ALA A 52 19.46 13.99 -8.54
N LYS A 53 19.48 15.29 -8.84
CA LYS A 53 18.27 16.06 -9.20
C LYS A 53 17.59 15.53 -10.45
N SER A 54 18.36 15.23 -11.50
CA SER A 54 17.81 14.70 -12.75
C SER A 54 17.19 13.30 -12.55
N PHE A 55 17.88 12.43 -11.80
CA PHE A 55 17.37 11.10 -11.45
C PHE A 55 16.13 11.19 -10.56
N ASP A 56 16.18 11.96 -9.47
CA ASP A 56 15.07 12.12 -8.53
C ASP A 56 13.84 12.69 -9.21
N LYS A 57 14.00 13.68 -10.10
CA LYS A 57 12.89 14.23 -10.87
C LYS A 57 12.25 13.19 -11.78
N TYR A 58 13.06 12.44 -12.53
CA TYR A 58 12.56 11.38 -13.41
C TYR A 58 11.78 10.31 -12.62
N TRP A 59 12.36 9.79 -11.54
CA TRP A 59 11.69 8.78 -10.72
C TRP A 59 10.47 9.34 -9.99
N ALA A 60 10.51 10.60 -9.57
CA ALA A 60 9.36 11.23 -8.93
C ALA A 60 8.18 11.34 -9.90
N ASP A 61 8.42 11.75 -11.15
CA ASP A 61 7.37 11.83 -12.15
C ASP A 61 6.80 10.45 -12.47
N VAL A 62 7.65 9.42 -12.65
CA VAL A 62 7.21 8.04 -12.88
C VAL A 62 6.38 7.50 -11.71
N PHE A 63 6.91 7.59 -10.48
CA PHE A 63 6.20 7.07 -9.30
C PHE A 63 4.92 7.86 -9.00
N ASN A 64 4.90 9.18 -9.20
CA ASN A 64 3.67 9.95 -9.01
C ASN A 64 2.57 9.48 -9.96
N ASN A 65 2.88 9.28 -11.25
CA ASN A 65 1.91 8.80 -12.22
C ASN A 65 1.38 7.40 -11.86
N ASP A 66 2.28 6.48 -11.51
CA ASP A 66 1.91 5.10 -11.14
C ASP A 66 1.07 5.07 -9.84
N LEU A 67 1.48 5.83 -8.83
CA LEU A 67 0.79 5.90 -7.54
C LEU A 67 -0.59 6.56 -7.68
N ASP A 68 -0.72 7.59 -8.53
CA ASP A 68 -2.00 8.25 -8.78
C ASP A 68 -2.98 7.33 -9.49
N SER A 69 -2.51 6.59 -10.50
CA SER A 69 -3.31 5.55 -11.15
C SER A 69 -3.77 4.48 -10.14
N LEU A 70 -2.84 4.00 -9.29
CA LEU A 70 -3.14 3.01 -8.27
C LEU A 70 -4.18 3.52 -7.24
N LEU A 71 -4.07 4.78 -6.83
CA LEU A 71 -4.98 5.40 -5.86
C LEU A 71 -6.40 5.54 -6.41
N ILE A 72 -6.51 5.97 -7.67
CA ILE A 72 -7.80 6.05 -8.38
C ILE A 72 -8.42 4.67 -8.47
N PHE A 73 -7.63 3.66 -8.88
CA PHE A 73 -8.12 2.30 -9.00
C PHE A 73 -8.56 1.73 -7.64
N ALA A 74 -7.77 1.91 -6.59
CA ALA A 74 -8.11 1.48 -5.23
C ALA A 74 -9.39 2.14 -4.71
N GLY A 75 -9.56 3.44 -4.95
CA GLY A 75 -10.76 4.19 -4.57
C GLY A 75 -12.02 3.68 -5.28
N LEU A 76 -11.96 3.51 -6.59
CA LEU A 76 -13.06 2.97 -7.39
C LEU A 76 -13.42 1.54 -6.95
N PHE A 77 -12.42 0.68 -6.79
CA PHE A 77 -12.62 -0.68 -6.31
C PHE A 77 -13.25 -0.71 -4.92
N SER A 78 -12.78 0.15 -3.99
CA SER A 78 -13.35 0.25 -2.65
C SER A 78 -14.80 0.73 -2.66
N ALA A 79 -15.16 1.67 -3.54
CA ALA A 79 -16.53 2.16 -3.67
C ALA A 79 -17.48 1.07 -4.16
N ILE A 80 -17.09 0.37 -5.24
CA ILE A 80 -17.86 -0.73 -5.81
C ILE A 80 -18.01 -1.85 -4.78
N LEU A 81 -16.91 -2.27 -4.15
CA LEU A 81 -16.91 -3.32 -3.14
C LEU A 81 -17.78 -2.96 -1.93
N SER A 82 -17.77 -1.70 -1.49
CA SER A 82 -18.63 -1.23 -0.40
C SER A 82 -20.11 -1.32 -0.75
N ALA A 83 -20.50 -1.04 -2.00
CA ALA A 83 -21.89 -1.19 -2.45
C ALA A 83 -22.35 -2.65 -2.38
N PHE A 84 -21.54 -3.59 -2.89
CA PHE A 84 -21.82 -5.03 -2.78
C PHE A 84 -21.86 -5.49 -1.32
N LEU A 85 -20.96 -4.99 -0.48
CA LEU A 85 -20.89 -5.31 0.94
C LEU A 85 -22.15 -4.86 1.70
N ILE A 86 -22.71 -3.70 1.34
CA ILE A 86 -23.98 -3.22 1.89
C ILE A 86 -25.11 -4.18 1.51
N GLU A 87 -25.14 -4.63 0.26
CA GLU A 87 -26.19 -5.52 -0.23
C GLU A 87 -26.13 -6.90 0.43
N ILE A 88 -24.95 -7.53 0.47
CA ILE A 88 -24.82 -8.85 1.10
C ILE A 88 -25.09 -8.80 2.60
N ARG A 89 -24.76 -7.69 3.28
CA ARG A 89 -25.05 -7.50 4.70
C ARG A 89 -26.55 -7.51 5.00
N LYS A 90 -27.40 -7.07 4.08
CA LYS A 90 -28.85 -7.22 4.23
C LYS A 90 -29.26 -8.69 4.30
N GLY A 91 -28.58 -9.56 3.54
CA GLY A 91 -28.76 -11.01 3.61
C GLY A 91 -28.16 -11.70 4.85
N LEU A 92 -27.31 -11.02 5.62
CA LEU A 92 -26.81 -11.49 6.92
C LEU A 92 -27.67 -11.03 8.10
N GLN A 93 -28.64 -10.15 7.89
CA GLN A 93 -29.63 -9.78 8.89
C GLN A 93 -30.90 -10.59 8.66
N GLU A 94 -31.65 -10.89 9.72
CA GLU A 94 -33.01 -11.39 9.55
C GLU A 94 -33.77 -10.36 8.73
N ASP A 95 -34.29 -10.79 7.58
CA ASP A 95 -35.24 -9.98 6.87
C ASP A 95 -36.52 -9.94 7.70
N LEU A 96 -36.72 -8.81 8.39
CA LEU A 96 -37.89 -8.58 9.23
C LEU A 96 -39.20 -8.76 8.44
N GLN A 97 -39.19 -8.53 7.12
CA GLN A 97 -40.35 -8.81 6.26
C GLN A 97 -40.61 -10.30 6.14
N ASN A 98 -39.57 -11.14 5.96
CA ASN A 98 -39.73 -12.59 5.95
C ASN A 98 -40.16 -13.13 7.31
N VAL A 99 -39.62 -12.61 8.42
CA VAL A 99 -40.08 -12.97 9.77
C VAL A 99 -41.55 -12.56 9.97
N THR A 100 -41.93 -11.36 9.53
CA THR A 100 -43.33 -10.89 9.64
C THR A 100 -44.28 -11.72 8.77
N ASN A 101 -43.88 -12.05 7.54
CA ASN A 101 -44.68 -12.89 6.63
C ASN A 101 -44.82 -14.32 7.14
N THR A 102 -43.76 -14.92 7.67
CA THR A 102 -43.83 -16.27 8.28
C THR A 102 -44.70 -16.27 9.53
N LEU A 103 -44.66 -15.23 10.35
CA LEU A 103 -45.57 -15.08 11.50
C LEU A 103 -47.03 -14.83 11.05
N LEU A 104 -47.26 -13.99 10.05
CA LEU A 104 -48.60 -13.72 9.51
C LEU A 104 -49.23 -14.98 8.89
N THR A 105 -48.46 -15.73 8.10
CA THR A 105 -48.94 -17.01 7.54
C THR A 105 -49.24 -18.03 8.63
N ALA A 106 -48.43 -18.09 9.70
CA ALA A 106 -48.71 -18.92 10.86
C ALA A 106 -50.00 -18.50 11.60
N LEU A 107 -50.25 -17.19 11.74
CA LEU A 107 -51.50 -16.67 12.33
C LEU A 107 -52.73 -17.01 11.47
N VAL A 108 -52.63 -16.87 10.15
CA VAL A 108 -53.71 -17.26 9.21
C VAL A 108 -53.96 -18.77 9.25
N GLN A 109 -52.91 -19.59 9.35
CA GLN A 109 -53.05 -21.05 9.49
C GLN A 109 -53.67 -21.47 10.83
N LYS A 110 -53.33 -20.77 11.92
CA LYS A 110 -54.00 -20.90 13.24
C LYS A 110 -55.49 -20.62 13.17
N GLN A 111 -55.89 -19.64 12.37
CA GLN A 111 -57.28 -19.26 12.22
C GLN A 111 -58.09 -20.25 11.35
N ASN A 112 -57.43 -21.01 10.47
CA ASN A 112 -58.05 -22.02 9.61
C ASN A 112 -57.98 -23.46 10.16
N VAL A 113 -57.07 -23.75 11.10
CA VAL A 113 -56.87 -25.08 11.70
C VAL A 113 -56.60 -24.92 13.19
N ASP A 114 -57.57 -25.29 14.02
CA ASP A 114 -57.54 -25.14 15.50
C ASP A 114 -56.31 -25.79 16.18
N ASN A 115 -55.64 -26.73 15.51
CA ASN A 115 -54.51 -27.51 16.03
C ASN A 115 -53.12 -27.16 15.48
N SER A 116 -52.95 -26.06 14.74
CA SER A 116 -51.58 -25.67 14.32
C SER A 116 -50.78 -25.12 15.51
N GLN A 117 -49.59 -25.66 15.76
CA GLN A 117 -48.64 -25.12 16.74
C GLN A 117 -48.03 -23.82 16.19
N LEU A 118 -47.84 -22.80 17.04
CA LEU A 118 -47.08 -21.61 16.62
C LEU A 118 -45.64 -22.03 16.28
N PRO A 119 -45.06 -21.54 15.19
CA PRO A 119 -43.66 -21.79 14.89
C PRO A 119 -42.80 -21.28 16.04
N SER A 120 -41.95 -22.16 16.57
CA SER A 120 -40.93 -21.78 17.54
C SER A 120 -39.95 -20.82 16.87
N THR A 121 -39.68 -19.68 17.50
CA THR A 121 -38.71 -18.69 17.00
C THR A 121 -37.32 -19.32 17.00
N SER A 122 -36.90 -19.90 15.88
CA SER A 122 -35.55 -20.39 15.71
C SER A 122 -34.61 -19.19 15.63
N MET A 123 -33.56 -19.16 16.44
CA MET A 123 -32.52 -18.14 16.37
C MET A 123 -31.93 -18.11 14.96
N PHE A 124 -31.94 -16.95 14.31
CA PHE A 124 -31.37 -16.79 12.99
C PHE A 124 -29.88 -17.06 13.00
N VAL A 125 -29.48 -18.07 12.23
CA VAL A 125 -28.09 -18.39 11.97
C VAL A 125 -27.85 -18.16 10.48
N PRO A 126 -27.05 -17.16 10.09
CA PRO A 126 -26.72 -16.95 8.69
C PRO A 126 -26.00 -18.17 8.11
N SER A 127 -26.32 -18.49 6.86
CA SER A 127 -25.78 -19.65 6.18
C SER A 127 -24.24 -19.61 6.15
N LEU A 128 -23.61 -20.79 6.18
CA LEU A 128 -22.15 -20.93 6.10
C LEU A 128 -21.53 -20.20 4.88
N PRO A 129 -22.04 -20.33 3.64
CA PRO A 129 -21.47 -19.64 2.49
C PRO A 129 -21.56 -18.11 2.60
N THR A 130 -22.67 -17.58 3.12
CA THR A 130 -22.86 -16.15 3.32
C THR A 130 -21.81 -15.54 4.27
N ARG A 131 -21.40 -16.28 5.31
CA ARG A 131 -20.32 -15.86 6.22
C ARG A 131 -18.95 -15.82 5.53
N TRP A 132 -18.63 -16.82 4.71
CA TRP A 132 -17.36 -16.88 3.97
C TRP A 132 -17.24 -15.77 2.92
N ILE A 133 -18.31 -15.53 2.15
CA ILE A 133 -18.35 -14.45 1.15
C ILE A 133 -18.12 -13.09 1.82
N ASN A 134 -18.82 -12.82 2.92
CA ASN A 134 -18.62 -11.58 3.67
C ASN A 134 -17.19 -11.43 4.19
N GLY A 135 -16.56 -12.51 4.67
CA GLY A 135 -15.16 -12.51 5.09
C GLY A 135 -14.19 -12.23 3.94
N LEU A 136 -14.38 -12.89 2.79
CA LEU A 136 -13.57 -12.69 1.57
C LEU A 136 -13.70 -11.25 1.05
N TRP A 137 -14.90 -10.69 1.06
CA TRP A 137 -15.13 -9.32 0.62
C TRP A 137 -14.57 -8.29 1.61
N PHE A 138 -14.72 -8.50 2.92
CA PHE A 138 -14.08 -7.63 3.91
C PHE A 138 -12.56 -7.63 3.80
N THR A 139 -11.96 -8.81 3.64
CA THR A 139 -10.51 -8.93 3.49
C THR A 139 -10.03 -8.26 2.21
N SER A 140 -10.75 -8.41 1.09
CA SER A 140 -10.44 -7.67 -0.14
C SER A 140 -10.50 -6.14 0.05
N LEU A 141 -11.44 -5.64 0.85
CA LEU A 141 -11.57 -4.21 1.16
C LEU A 141 -10.37 -3.71 1.96
N ILE A 142 -9.96 -4.47 2.98
CA ILE A 142 -8.80 -4.15 3.81
C ILE A 142 -7.53 -4.12 2.95
N PHE A 143 -7.31 -5.12 2.08
CA PHE A 143 -6.15 -5.13 1.19
C PHE A 143 -6.12 -3.92 0.25
N SER A 144 -7.27 -3.52 -0.30
CA SER A 144 -7.39 -2.29 -1.11
C SER A 144 -7.03 -1.03 -0.31
N LEU A 145 -7.55 -0.90 0.92
CA LEU A 145 -7.25 0.22 1.80
C LEU A 145 -5.78 0.29 2.20
N VAL A 146 -5.17 -0.85 2.56
CA VAL A 146 -3.75 -0.93 2.88
C VAL A 146 -2.90 -0.50 1.67
N SER A 147 -3.32 -0.91 0.47
CA SER A 147 -2.68 -0.44 -0.76
C SER A 147 -2.85 1.08 -0.95
N ALA A 148 -4.04 1.63 -0.77
CA ALA A 148 -4.26 3.07 -0.89
C ALA A 148 -3.44 3.89 0.14
N LEU A 149 -3.37 3.42 1.38
CA LEU A 149 -2.57 4.07 2.43
C LEU A 149 -1.08 4.01 2.12
N GLY A 150 -0.57 2.85 1.71
CA GLY A 150 0.84 2.71 1.31
C GLY A 150 1.18 3.61 0.11
N ALA A 151 0.28 3.72 -0.86
CA ALA A 151 0.47 4.59 -2.02
C ALA A 151 0.50 6.07 -1.61
N SER A 152 -0.37 6.47 -0.68
CA SER A 152 -0.39 7.82 -0.13
C SER A 152 0.90 8.16 0.62
N VAL A 153 1.43 7.24 1.42
CA VAL A 153 2.72 7.40 2.09
C VAL A 153 3.85 7.50 1.07
N ALA A 154 3.88 6.62 0.06
CA ALA A 154 4.89 6.65 -1.00
C ALA A 154 4.88 7.98 -1.76
N LYS A 155 3.69 8.52 -2.06
CA LYS A 155 3.53 9.84 -2.68
C LYS A 155 4.06 10.97 -1.80
N GLY A 156 3.82 10.90 -0.49
CA GLY A 156 4.38 11.82 0.49
C GLY A 156 5.92 11.82 0.48
N TRP A 157 6.54 10.66 0.32
CA TRP A 157 8.00 10.57 0.17
C TRP A 157 8.48 11.17 -1.14
N VAL A 158 7.88 10.77 -2.27
CA VAL A 158 8.26 11.22 -3.62
C VAL A 158 8.24 12.75 -3.74
N THR A 159 7.18 13.38 -3.25
CA THR A 159 7.03 14.85 -3.25
C THR A 159 8.08 15.55 -2.39
N GLN A 160 8.57 14.92 -1.33
CA GLN A 160 9.62 15.49 -0.49
C GLN A 160 11.00 15.48 -1.16
N PHE A 161 11.27 14.59 -2.12
CA PHE A 161 12.56 14.51 -2.83
C PHE A 161 12.74 15.63 -3.87
N SER A 162 11.67 16.08 -4.51
CA SER A 162 11.75 17.12 -5.55
C SER A 162 12.08 18.52 -5.02
N THR A 163 12.06 18.74 -3.70
CA THR A 163 12.26 20.05 -3.06
C THR A 163 13.73 20.45 -2.81
N LEU A 164 14.70 19.57 -3.06
CA LEU A 164 16.12 19.87 -2.80
C LEU A 164 16.73 20.67 -3.95
N SER A 165 16.78 22.00 -3.80
CA SER A 165 17.24 22.93 -4.84
C SER A 165 18.71 23.37 -4.71
N GLY A 166 19.34 23.19 -3.55
CA GLY A 166 20.70 23.68 -3.34
C GLY A 166 21.81 22.82 -4.00
N SER A 167 23.03 23.37 -4.06
CA SER A 167 24.25 22.70 -4.60
C SER A 167 25.39 22.65 -3.57
N SER A 168 25.06 22.96 -2.30
CA SER A 168 26.01 22.99 -1.21
C SER A 168 26.27 21.59 -0.65
N TRP A 169 27.37 21.43 0.08
CA TRP A 169 27.65 20.21 0.82
C TRP A 169 26.56 19.85 1.83
N ASP A 170 25.93 20.86 2.46
CA ASP A 170 24.84 20.64 3.41
C ASP A 170 23.63 19.99 2.73
N ASP A 171 23.30 20.42 1.51
CA ASP A 171 22.23 19.83 0.71
C ASP A 171 22.53 18.37 0.34
N ALA A 172 23.78 18.09 -0.05
CA ALA A 172 24.22 16.72 -0.39
C ALA A 172 24.17 15.79 0.83
N SER A 173 24.52 16.29 2.01
CA SER A 173 24.44 15.55 3.28
C SER A 173 22.99 15.28 3.70
N ILE A 174 22.08 16.24 3.50
CA ILE A 174 20.65 16.05 3.73
C ILE A 174 20.07 15.02 2.76
N HIS A 175 20.39 15.12 1.47
CA HIS A 175 19.97 14.17 0.44
C HIS A 175 20.44 12.74 0.77
N CYS A 176 21.72 12.55 1.12
CA CYS A 176 22.23 11.23 1.50
C CYS A 176 21.55 10.65 2.75
N ARG A 177 21.19 11.50 3.74
CA ARG A 177 20.44 11.05 4.91
C ARG A 177 19.02 10.59 4.54
N ARG A 178 18.34 11.30 3.64
CA ARG A 178 17.01 10.91 3.15
C ARG A 178 17.04 9.61 2.34
N LEU A 179 18.06 9.44 1.48
CA LEU A 179 18.26 8.22 0.70
C LEU A 179 18.51 6.99 1.60
N ARG A 180 19.29 7.18 2.68
CA ARG A 180 19.45 6.15 3.72
C ARG A 180 18.14 5.84 4.44
N GLY A 181 17.28 6.84 4.64
CA GLY A 181 15.91 6.66 5.12
C GLY A 181 15.12 5.71 4.24
N ILE A 182 15.08 5.95 2.92
CA ILE A 182 14.40 5.07 1.95
C ILE A 182 14.89 3.63 2.04
N GLN A 183 16.22 3.43 2.09
CA GLN A 183 16.81 2.09 2.20
C GLN A 183 16.46 1.40 3.51
N ARG A 184 16.46 2.13 4.64
CA ARG A 184 16.09 1.57 5.94
C ARG A 184 14.61 1.17 5.99
N TRP A 185 13.75 2.04 5.47
CA TRP A 185 12.30 1.84 5.48
C TRP A 185 11.81 0.88 4.40
N HIS A 186 12.71 0.28 3.59
CA HIS A 186 12.36 -0.64 2.51
C HIS A 186 11.25 -0.09 1.60
N LEU A 187 11.25 1.23 1.36
CA LEU A 187 10.21 1.91 0.57
C LEU A 187 10.09 1.33 -0.84
N GLY A 188 11.21 0.88 -1.43
CA GLY A 188 11.18 0.16 -2.70
C GLY A 188 10.43 -1.18 -2.66
N LEU A 189 10.42 -1.88 -1.51
CA LEU A 189 9.62 -3.09 -1.31
C LEU A 189 8.13 -2.72 -1.20
N ILE A 190 7.81 -1.65 -0.48
CA ILE A 190 6.43 -1.16 -0.31
C ILE A 190 5.84 -0.77 -1.67
N ILE A 191 6.56 0.04 -2.46
CA ILE A 191 6.13 0.47 -3.81
C ILE A 191 5.91 -0.73 -4.74
N ARG A 192 6.73 -1.78 -4.63
CA ARG A 192 6.54 -3.01 -5.41
C ARG A 192 5.39 -3.88 -4.91
N ALA A 193 5.15 -3.92 -3.61
CA ALA A 193 4.08 -4.73 -2.99
C ALA A 193 2.69 -4.12 -3.20
N LEU A 194 2.62 -2.80 -3.34
CA LEU A 194 1.40 -2.01 -3.48
C LEU A 194 0.47 -2.52 -4.59
N PRO A 195 0.90 -2.58 -5.87
CA PRO A 195 0.06 -3.16 -6.93
C PRO A 195 -0.32 -4.62 -6.67
N VAL A 196 0.58 -5.42 -6.09
CA VAL A 196 0.34 -6.85 -5.83
C VAL A 196 -0.79 -7.05 -4.81
N LEU A 197 -0.80 -6.27 -3.73
CA LEU A 197 -1.87 -6.28 -2.73
C LEU A 197 -3.23 -5.99 -3.37
N LEU A 198 -3.26 -5.05 -4.32
CA LEU A 198 -4.47 -4.67 -5.02
C LEU A 198 -4.96 -5.79 -5.97
N HIS A 199 -4.05 -6.43 -6.70
CA HIS A 199 -4.40 -7.59 -7.52
C HIS A 199 -4.95 -8.74 -6.66
N ILE A 200 -4.34 -9.02 -5.51
CA ILE A 200 -4.84 -10.00 -4.54
C ILE A 200 -6.27 -9.64 -4.13
N ALA A 201 -6.54 -8.38 -3.79
CA ALA A 201 -7.89 -7.92 -3.45
C ALA A 201 -8.90 -8.17 -4.58
N PHE A 202 -8.51 -7.94 -5.84
CA PHE A 202 -9.36 -8.21 -7.01
C PHE A 202 -9.70 -9.70 -7.14
N PHE A 203 -8.73 -10.58 -6.98
CA PHE A 203 -8.96 -12.03 -7.02
C PHE A 203 -9.84 -12.52 -5.86
N LEU A 204 -9.65 -12.00 -4.65
CA LEU A 204 -10.49 -12.34 -3.50
C LEU A 204 -11.94 -11.91 -3.74
N PHE A 205 -12.16 -10.71 -4.24
CA PHE A 205 -13.50 -10.22 -4.57
C PHE A 205 -14.15 -11.07 -5.67
N GLY A 206 -13.41 -11.35 -6.74
CA GLY A 206 -13.88 -12.20 -7.84
C GLY A 206 -14.25 -13.61 -7.37
N SER A 207 -13.48 -14.21 -6.46
CA SER A 207 -13.82 -15.51 -5.89
C SER A 207 -15.13 -15.48 -5.10
N GLY A 208 -15.38 -14.41 -4.32
CA GLY A 208 -16.64 -14.26 -3.61
C GLY A 208 -17.83 -14.01 -4.56
N LEU A 209 -17.62 -13.35 -5.70
CA LEU A 209 -18.65 -13.21 -6.75
C LEU A 209 -19.02 -14.56 -7.37
N VAL A 210 -18.03 -15.42 -7.66
CA VAL A 210 -18.28 -16.75 -8.22
C VAL A 210 -19.06 -17.65 -7.26
N ILE A 211 -18.84 -17.51 -5.95
CA ILE A 211 -19.59 -18.27 -4.93
C ILE A 211 -21.00 -17.72 -4.74
N LEU A 212 -21.20 -16.41 -5.01
CA LEU A 212 -22.50 -15.76 -4.88
C LEU A 212 -23.45 -16.09 -6.05
N LEU A 213 -22.90 -16.26 -7.25
CA LEU A 213 -23.64 -16.54 -8.49
C LEU A 213 -24.18 -17.96 -8.51
#